data_AF-A0A498R4T8-F1
#
_entry.id   AF-A0A498R4T8-F1
#
_cell.length_a   1.000
_cell.length_b   1.000
_cell.length_c   1.000
_cell.angle_alpha   90.00
_cell.angle_beta   90.00
_cell.angle_gamma   90.00
#
_symmetry.space_group_name_H-M   'P 1'
#
loop_
_entity.id
_entity.type
_entity.pdbx_description
1 polymer ?
#
loop_
_entity_poly.entity_id
_entity_poly.type
_entity_poly.pdbx_seq_one_letter_code
_entity_poly.pdbx_strand_id
1 'polypeptide(L)' 'MDEIQEIERIIEKLRTRLHATAQGKCFTDPEVIRASQELNQMLNQYEKLLSRKCKA' A
#
# COMPACT_ATOMS: atom_id res chain seq x y z
N MET A 1 -14.27 -10.12 10.67
CA MET A 1 -12.87 -9.77 10.34
C MET A 1 -12.88 -8.30 10.00
N ASP A 2 -12.06 -7.49 10.67
CA ASP A 2 -12.09 -6.04 10.52
C ASP A 2 -11.54 -5.70 9.12
N GLU A 3 -12.33 -5.03 8.27
CA GLU A 3 -11.97 -4.64 6.90
C GLU A 3 -10.62 -3.91 6.84
N ILE A 4 -10.29 -3.20 7.92
CA ILE A 4 -9.02 -2.53 8.18
C ILE A 4 -7.86 -3.52 8.26
N GLN A 5 -8.01 -4.61 9.00
CA GLN A 5 -6.96 -5.64 9.14
C GLN A 5 -6.64 -6.34 7.81
N GLU A 6 -7.64 -6.50 6.94
CA GLU A 6 -7.41 -7.06 5.60
C GLU A 6 -6.58 -6.11 4.73
N ILE A 7 -6.89 -4.82 4.77
CA ILE A 7 -6.15 -3.80 4.03
C ILE A 7 -4.74 -3.63 4.61
N GLU A 8 -4.54 -3.69 5.92
CA GLU A 8 -3.22 -3.69 6.54
C GLU A 8 -2.36 -4.85 6.02
N ARG A 9 -2.92 -6.06 5.92
CA ARG A 9 -2.21 -7.22 5.36
C ARG A 9 -1.83 -7.01 3.89
N ILE A 10 -2.71 -6.39 3.10
CA ILE A 10 -2.44 -6.09 1.69
C ILE A 10 -1.33 -5.04 1.58
N ILE A 11 -1.39 -3.96 2.38
CA ILE A 11 -0.37 -2.92 2.44
C ILE A 11 0.99 -3.53 2.80
N GLU A 12 1.05 -4.40 3.81
CA GLU A 12 2.29 -5.04 4.22
C GLU A 12 2.90 -5.90 3.11
N LYS A 13 2.09 -6.72 2.44
CA LYS A 13 2.54 -7.50 1.27
C LYS A 13 3.07 -6.61 0.15
N LEU A 14 2.37 -5.53 -0.17
CA LEU A 14 2.79 -4.58 -1.21
C LEU A 14 4.07 -3.84 -0.82
N ARG A 15 4.24 -3.50 0.45
CA ARG A 15 5.46 -2.88 0.97
C ARG A 15 6.66 -3.82 0.88
N THR A 16 6.51 -5.09 1.23
CA THR A 16 7.57 -6.11 1.05
C THR A 16 7.93 -6.27 -0.42
N ARG A 17 6.93 -6.33 -1.30
CA ARG A 17 7.14 -6.43 -2.75
C ARG A 17 7.85 -5.19 -3.31
N LEU A 18 7.43 -3.99 -2.90
CA LEU A 18 8.09 -2.75 -3.31
C LEU A 18 9.54 -2.70 -2.86
N HIS A 19 9.83 -3.09 -1.61
CA HIS A 19 11.20 -3.17 -1.12
C HIS A 19 12.06 -4.16 -1.92
N ALA A 20 11.51 -5.35 -2.23
CA ALA A 20 12.21 -6.34 -3.04
C ALA A 20 12.44 -5.84 -4.47
N THR A 21 11.45 -5.18 -5.08
CA THR A 21 11.57 -4.61 -6.44
C THR A 21 12.53 -3.43 -6.47
N ALA A 22 12.56 -2.59 -5.44
CA ALA A 22 13.47 -1.45 -5.33
C ALA A 22 14.89 -1.87 -4.96
N GLN A 23 15.09 -3.08 -4.42
CA GLN A 23 16.42 -3.58 -4.07
C GLN A 23 17.24 -3.82 -5.36
N GLY A 24 18.20 -2.93 -5.62
CA GLY A 24 19.04 -2.98 -6.80
C GLY A 24 18.47 -2.32 -8.05
N LYS A 25 17.29 -1.68 -7.96
CA LYS A 25 16.70 -0.86 -9.04
C LYS A 25 16.66 0.61 -8.66
N CYS A 26 16.61 1.49 -9.65
CA CYS A 26 16.43 2.91 -9.43
C CYS A 26 14.98 3.20 -9.04
N PHE A 27 14.72 4.20 -8.19
CA PHE A 27 13.35 4.60 -7.81
C PHE A 27 12.53 5.14 -8.97
N THR A 28 13.19 5.50 -10.08
CA THR A 28 12.55 5.91 -11.35
C THR A 28 12.20 4.72 -12.25
N ASP A 29 12.55 3.50 -11.86
CA ASP A 29 12.24 2.31 -12.62
C ASP A 29 10.71 2.14 -12.73
N PRO A 30 10.17 1.90 -13.94
CA PRO A 30 8.73 1.81 -14.14
C PRO A 30 8.07 0.70 -13.32
N GLU A 31 8.77 -0.38 -12.97
CA GLU A 31 8.25 -1.43 -12.10
C GLU A 31 8.19 -0.98 -10.64
N VAL A 32 9.19 -0.22 -10.18
CA VAL A 32 9.21 0.37 -8.83
C VAL A 32 8.11 1.44 -8.71
N ILE A 33 7.94 2.29 -9.73
CA ILE A 33 6.89 3.30 -9.77
C ILE A 33 5.51 2.64 -9.75
N ARG A 34 5.28 1.60 -10.56
CA ARG A 34 4.00 0.86 -10.56
C ARG A 34 3.70 0.23 -9.20
N ALA A 35 4.68 -0.44 -8.59
CA ALA A 35 4.51 -1.02 -7.27
C ALA A 35 4.23 0.05 -6.19
N SER A 36 4.87 1.22 -6.31
CA SER A 36 4.63 2.36 -5.43
C SER A 36 3.23 2.95 -5.59
N GLN A 37 2.74 3.10 -6.83
CA GLN A 37 1.39 3.57 -7.12
C GLN A 37 0.32 2.61 -6.58
N GLU A 38 0.51 1.30 -6.74
CA GLU A 38 -0.39 0.26 -6.22
C GLU A 38 -0.47 0.30 -4.68
N LEU A 39 0.68 0.44 -4.00
CA LEU A 39 0.73 0.64 -2.54
C LEU A 39 0.00 1.92 -2.13
N ASN A 40 0.20 3.02 -2.83
CA ASN A 40 -0.43 4.30 -2.54
C ASN A 40 -1.95 4.25 -2.69
N GLN A 41 -2.48 3.50 -3.66
CA GLN A 41 -3.93 3.30 -3.80
C GLN A 41 -4.52 2.58 -2.60
N MET A 42 -3.85 1.55 -2.07
CA MET A 42 -4.30 0.80 -0.89
C MET A 42 -4.24 1.65 0.38
N LEU A 43 -3.19 2.46 0.54
CA LEU A 43 -3.08 3.43 1.65
C LEU A 43 -4.21 4.46 1.62
N ASN A 44 -4.57 4.97 0.44
CA ASN A 44 -5.71 5.88 0.29
C ASN A 44 -7.04 5.21 0.66
N GLN A 45 -7.22 3.93 0.35
CA GLN A 45 -8.41 3.19 0.77
C GLN A 45 -8.44 3.00 2.30
N TYR A 46 -7.30 2.65 2.89
CA TYR A 46 -7.15 2.54 4.33
C TYR A 46 -7.51 3.85 5.06
N GLU A 47 -6.96 4.98 4.59
CA GLU A 47 -7.26 6.30 5.14
C GLU A 47 -8.74 6.67 5.04
N LYS A 48 -9.38 6.34 3.90
CA LYS A 48 -10.83 6.56 3.73
C LYS A 48 -11.65 5.74 4.73
N LEU A 49 -11.27 4.50 4.99
CA LEU A 49 -11.97 3.64 5.95
C LEU A 49 -11.75 4.09 7.38
N LEU A 50 -10.52 4.47 7.75
CA LEU A 50 -10.24 5.10 9.04
C LEU A 50 -11.04 6.39 9.22
N SER A 51 -11.09 7.24 8.20
CA SER A 51 -11.87 8.48 8.22
C SER A 51 -13.37 8.22 8.38
N ARG A 52 -13.89 7.12 7.84
CA ARG A 52 -15.29 6.70 8.04
C ARG A 52 -15.52 6.17 9.45
N LYS A 53 -14.60 5.38 10.01
CA LYS A 53 -14.69 4.90 11.40
C LYS A 53 -14.57 6.03 12.43
N CYS A 54 -13.71 7.04 12.20
CA CYS A 54 -13.52 8.18 13.12
C CYS A 54 -14.59 9.27 13.01
N LYS A 55 -15.46 9.23 11.99
CA LYS A 55 -16.62 10.14 11.85
C LYS A 55 -17.93 9.56 12.40
N ALA A 56 -17.87 8.41 13.07
CA ALA A 56 -19.02 7.77 13.74
C ALA A 56 -19.09 8.15 15.22
#